data_AF-A0A846QAX7-F1
#
_entry.id   AF-A0A846QAX7-F1
#
_cell.length_a   1.000
_cell.length_b   1.000
_cell.length_c   1.000
_cell.angle_alpha   90.00
_cell.angle_beta   90.00
_cell.angle_gamma   90.00
#
_symmetry.space_group_name_H-M   'P 1'
#
loop_
_entity.id
_entity.type
_entity.pdbx_description
1 polymer ?
#
loop_
_entity_poly.entity_id
_entity_poly.type
_entity_poly.pdbx_seq_one_letter_code
_entity_poly.pdbx_strand_id
1 'polypeptide(L)' 'MKVFVTGGCGFLGSHVCEYFIDQGWEAISYDSLTKYELRRTGYATEKARMHNWDFLKSIGTKLVEAD' A
#
# COMPACT_ATOMS: atom_id res chain seq x y z
N MET A 1 11.90 -14.82 -1.38
CA MET A 1 12.25 -13.87 -2.47
C MET A 1 11.79 -12.48 -2.07
N LYS A 2 12.16 -11.42 -2.79
CA LYS A 2 11.74 -10.03 -2.47
C LYS A 2 10.95 -9.41 -3.62
N VAL A 3 9.94 -8.61 -3.28
CA VAL A 3 9.18 -7.81 -4.25
C VAL A 3 9.11 -6.35 -3.79
N PHE A 4 9.24 -5.43 -4.73
CA PHE A 4 9.12 -4.00 -4.52
C PHE A 4 7.88 -3.49 -5.27
N VAL A 5 6.95 -2.87 -4.53
CA VAL A 5 5.65 -2.45 -5.04
C VAL A 5 5.52 -0.93 -4.87
N THR A 6 5.52 -0.21 -5.99
CA THR A 6 5.23 1.23 -6.01
C THR A 6 3.72 1.46 -5.97
N GLY A 7 3.25 2.42 -5.16
CA GLY A 7 1.82 2.63 -4.96
C GLY A 7 1.17 1.51 -4.13
N GLY A 8 1.93 0.88 -3.24
CA GLY A 8 1.49 -0.29 -2.50
C GLY A 8 0.34 -0.03 -1.53
N CYS A 9 0.07 1.21 -1.11
CA CYS A 9 -1.11 1.56 -0.32
C CYS A 9 -2.34 1.92 -1.18
N GLY A 10 -2.22 1.84 -2.51
CA GLY A 10 -3.36 1.92 -3.42
C GLY A 10 -4.20 0.64 -3.44
N PHE A 11 -5.36 0.67 -4.11
CA PHE A 11 -6.29 -0.45 -4.16
C PHE A 11 -5.65 -1.75 -4.68
N LEU A 12 -5.00 -1.71 -5.85
CA LEU A 12 -4.34 -2.90 -6.40
C LEU A 12 -3.03 -3.21 -5.68
N GLY A 13 -2.27 -2.17 -5.33
CA GLY A 13 -0.97 -2.31 -4.68
C GLY A 13 -1.06 -3.09 -3.37
N SER A 14 -2.10 -2.86 -2.57
CA SER A 14 -2.26 -3.51 -1.27
C SER A 14 -2.49 -5.01 -1.41
N HIS A 15 -3.32 -5.42 -2.38
CA HIS A 15 -3.55 -6.84 -2.66
C HIS A 15 -2.34 -7.53 -3.30
N VAL A 16 -1.53 -6.82 -4.07
CA VAL A 16 -0.26 -7.36 -4.58
C VAL A 16 0.70 -7.63 -3.42
N CYS A 17 0.84 -6.69 -2.47
CA CYS A 17 1.65 -6.90 -1.28
C CYS A 17 1.14 -8.09 -0.44
N GLU A 18 -0.17 -8.14 -0.17
CA GLU A 18 -0.84 -9.25 0.54
C GLU A 18 -0.55 -10.60 -0.12
N TYR A 19 -0.77 -10.71 -1.42
CA TYR A 19 -0.52 -11.94 -2.17
C TYR A 19 0.91 -12.44 -1.99
N PHE A 20 1.92 -11.58 -2.11
CA PHE A 20 3.31 -11.99 -1.98
C PHE A 20 3.71 -12.32 -0.54
N ILE A 21 3.15 -11.63 0.45
CA ILE A 21 3.31 -12.00 1.86
C ILE A 21 2.77 -13.42 2.10
N ASP A 22 1.58 -13.76 1.57
CA ASP A 22 0.98 -15.08 1.69
C ASP A 22 1.80 -16.18 1.00
N GLN A 23 2.54 -15.84 -0.07
CA GLN A 23 3.49 -16.76 -0.70
C GLN A 23 4.82 -16.91 0.08
N GLY A 24 4.97 -16.24 1.23
CA GLY A 24 6.19 -16.25 2.04
C GLY A 24 7.31 -15.36 1.52
N TRP A 25 6.99 -14.33 0.73
CA TRP A 25 7.97 -13.38 0.21
C TRP A 25 8.09 -12.15 1.11
N GLU A 26 9.21 -11.45 1.02
CA GLU A 26 9.36 -10.13 1.62
C GLU A 26 8.80 -9.09 0.65
N ALA A 27 7.70 -8.44 1.02
CA ALA A 27 7.12 -7.34 0.27
C ALA A 27 7.55 -5.99 0.83
N ILE A 28 7.97 -5.08 -0.06
CA ILE A 28 8.28 -3.69 0.24
C ILE A 28 7.29 -2.80 -0.52
N SER A 29 6.45 -2.07 0.20
CA SER A 29 5.54 -1.05 -0.33
C SER A 29 6.22 0.30 -0.29
N TYR A 30 6.27 0.99 -1.42
CA TYR A 30 6.75 2.36 -1.58
C TYR A 30 5.61 3.25 -2.07
N ASP A 31 5.12 4.16 -1.23
CA ASP A 31 3.90 4.94 -1.53
C ASP A 31 4.02 6.36 -0.94
N SER A 32 3.67 7.37 -1.73
CA SER A 32 3.66 8.77 -1.28
C SER A 32 2.38 9.18 -0.55
N LEU A 33 1.43 8.23 -0.42
CA LEU A 33 0.11 8.45 0.16
C LEU A 33 -0.65 9.62 -0.51
N THR A 34 -0.30 9.92 -1.77
CA THR A 34 -0.79 11.12 -2.45
C THR A 34 -2.31 11.13 -2.52
N LYS A 35 -2.85 12.30 -2.18
CA LYS A 35 -4.28 12.60 -2.15
C LYS A 35 -4.74 13.23 -3.47
N TYR A 36 -3.81 13.61 -4.36
CA TYR A 36 -4.09 14.46 -5.51
C TYR A 36 -5.08 13.85 -6.50
N GLU A 37 -4.82 12.60 -6.91
CA GLU A 37 -5.64 11.86 -7.90
C GLU A 37 -7.07 11.66 -7.43
N LEU A 38 -7.20 11.55 -6.10
CA LEU A 38 -8.39 11.16 -5.39
C LEU A 38 -9.32 12.35 -5.06
N ARG A 39 -8.81 13.58 -5.10
CA ARG A 39 -9.64 14.80 -4.98
C ARG A 39 -10.69 14.92 -6.08
N ARG A 40 -10.47 14.32 -7.25
CA ARG A 40 -11.39 14.41 -8.39
C ARG A 40 -12.66 13.57 -8.20
N THR A 41 -12.61 12.54 -7.36
CA THR A 41 -13.70 11.56 -7.23
C THR A 41 -14.49 11.70 -5.94
N GLY A 42 -14.07 12.57 -5.01
CA GLY A 42 -14.76 12.78 -3.73
C GLY A 42 -14.72 11.57 -2.79
N TYR A 43 -13.89 10.57 -3.09
CA TYR A 43 -13.75 9.36 -2.29
C TYR A 43 -13.06 9.71 -0.94
N ALA A 44 -13.37 9.00 0.13
CA ALA A 44 -12.81 9.26 1.48
C ALA A 44 -11.37 8.74 1.60
N THR A 45 -10.45 9.44 0.96
CA THR A 45 -9.21 8.81 0.48
C THR A 45 -8.11 8.73 1.49
N GLU A 46 -8.12 9.63 2.46
CA GLU A 46 -7.21 9.58 3.59
C GLU A 46 -7.50 8.37 4.48
N LYS A 47 -8.77 8.12 4.81
CA LYS A 47 -9.16 6.95 5.60
C LYS A 47 -8.83 5.65 4.87
N ALA A 48 -9.10 5.58 3.56
CA ALA A 48 -8.81 4.38 2.77
C ALA A 48 -7.31 4.10 2.66
N ARG A 49 -6.48 5.13 2.42
CA ARG A 49 -5.02 4.93 2.35
C ARG A 49 -4.41 4.58 3.71
N MET A 50 -4.86 5.24 4.78
CA MET A 50 -4.43 4.89 6.13
C MET A 50 -4.87 3.48 6.51
N HIS A 51 -6.07 3.06 6.11
CA HIS A 51 -6.52 1.68 6.29
C HIS A 51 -5.57 0.69 5.60
N ASN A 52 -5.20 0.93 4.35
CA ASN A 52 -4.26 0.07 3.63
C ASN A 52 -2.86 0.08 4.27
N TRP A 53 -2.38 1.25 4.70
CA TRP A 53 -1.12 1.36 5.42
C TRP A 53 -1.11 0.51 6.69
N ASP A 54 -2.13 0.66 7.54
CA ASP A 54 -2.25 -0.09 8.79
C ASP A 54 -2.43 -1.60 8.54
N PHE A 55 -3.22 -1.96 7.53
CA PHE A 55 -3.41 -3.35 7.10
C PHE A 55 -2.09 -3.98 6.67
N LEU A 56 -1.38 -3.36 5.73
CA LEU A 56 -0.10 -3.86 5.23
C LEU A 56 0.96 -3.97 6.33
N LYS A 57 0.98 -3.02 7.26
CA LYS A 57 1.83 -3.08 8.46
C LYS A 57 1.50 -4.30 9.32
N SER A 58 0.21 -4.59 9.51
CA SER A 58 -0.26 -5.70 10.35
C SER A 58 0.10 -7.08 9.80
N ILE A 59 0.21 -7.22 8.47
CA ILE A 59 0.61 -8.46 7.80
C ILE A 59 2.13 -8.56 7.55
N GLY A 60 2.92 -7.59 8.04
CA GLY A 60 4.39 -7.66 7.96
C GLY A 60 5.00 -7.14 6.66
N THR A 61 4.25 -6.39 5.85
CA THR A 61 4.82 -5.67 4.70
C THR A 61 5.75 -4.56 5.19
N LYS A 62 6.94 -4.43 4.60
CA LYS A 62 7.82 -3.29 4.87
C LYS A 62 7.27 -2.06 4.15
N LEU A 63 6.96 -1.01 4.89
CA LEU A 63 6.40 0.23 4.35
C LEU A 63 7.47 1.32 4.25
N VAL A 64 7.47 2.04 3.13
CA VAL A 64 8.29 3.23 2.89
C VAL A 64 7.36 4.32 2.40
N GLU A 65 7.23 5.38 3.21
CA GLU A 65 6.55 6.61 2.79
C GLU A 65 7.49 7.36 1.85
N ALA A 66 6.99 7.71 0.67
CA ALA A 66 7.69 8.49 -0.33
C ALA A 66 7.33 9.98 -0.22
N ASP A 67 8.18 10.84 -0.76
CA ASP A 67 7.97 12.31 -0.77
C ASP A 67 6.76 12.76 -1.61
#